data_AF-A0A8H3C1J4-F1
#
_entry.id   AF-A0A8H3C1J4-F1
#
_cell.length_a   1.000
_cell.length_b   1.000
_cell.length_c   1.000
_cell.angle_alpha   90.00
_cell.angle_beta   90.00
_cell.angle_gamma   90.00
#
_symmetry.space_group_name_H-M   'P 1'
#
loop_
_entity.id
_entity.type
_entity.pdbx_description
1 polymer ?
#
loop_
_entity_poly.entity_id
_entity_poly.type
_entity_poly.pdbx_seq_one_letter_code
_entity_poly.pdbx_strand_id
1 'polypeptide(L)'
;MAHEDIMDERAIEREIRSLRRIPLAEVKQSVIQSMTRDPDIEVQRQTLSLRCPLSQTRIKDPCRFLACDHFECFDATFFLLFTQSTQAQSRTPNLRCLICEREVSRESLVIDMHVL
;
A
#
# COMPACT_ATOMS: atom_id res chain seq x y z
N MET A 1 10.92 17.06 30.06
CA MET A 1 9.52 16.84 29.66
C MET A 1 9.41 17.17 28.18
N ALA A 2 9.59 16.16 27.33
CA ALA A 2 9.25 16.10 25.90
C ALA A 2 9.74 14.73 25.40
N HIS A 3 9.09 13.67 25.87
CA HIS A 3 9.20 12.32 25.30
C HIS A 3 7.79 11.95 24.86
N GLU A 4 7.30 12.67 23.85
CA GLU A 4 6.07 12.30 23.16
C GLU A 4 6.47 11.56 21.88
N ASP A 5 6.28 10.24 21.93
CA ASP A 5 5.90 9.35 20.83
C ASP A 5 6.82 9.23 19.60
N ILE A 6 8.11 8.94 19.81
CA ILE A 6 8.89 8.17 18.82
C ILE A 6 8.52 6.70 19.03
N MET A 7 7.49 6.20 18.35
CA MET A 7 7.33 4.75 18.23
C MET A 7 8.58 4.18 17.54
N ASP A 8 9.12 3.15 18.17
CA ASP A 8 10.34 2.43 17.80
C ASP A 8 10.30 2.03 16.31
N GLU A 9 11.22 2.54 15.50
CA GLU A 9 11.41 2.15 14.09
C GLU A 9 11.41 0.62 13.93
N ARG A 10 11.91 -0.11 14.93
CA ARG A 10 11.91 -1.58 14.97
C ARG A 10 10.51 -2.19 15.10
N ALA A 11 9.53 -1.49 15.67
CA ALA A 11 8.15 -1.95 15.72
C ALA A 11 7.50 -1.90 14.34
N ILE A 12 7.75 -0.83 13.58
CA ILE A 12 7.27 -0.68 12.20
C ILE A 12 7.91 -1.72 11.30
N GLU A 13 9.22 -1.91 11.40
CA GLU A 13 9.91 -2.96 10.64
C GLU A 13 9.35 -4.36 10.94
N ARG A 14 9.01 -4.65 12.21
CA ARG A 14 8.39 -5.92 12.59
C ARG A 14 7.00 -6.09 11.98
N GLU A 15 6.19 -5.04 11.96
CA GLU A 15 4.87 -5.05 11.31
C GLU A 15 5.00 -5.27 9.80
N ILE A 16 5.87 -4.53 9.11
CA ILE A 16 6.14 -4.72 7.68
C ILE A 16 6.60 -6.15 7.38
N ARG A 17 7.41 -6.74 8.25
CA ARG A 17 7.83 -8.15 8.13
C ARG A 17 6.67 -9.12 8.31
N SER A 18 5.68 -8.83 9.14
CA SER A 18 4.52 -9.70 9.35
C SER A 18 3.42 -9.55 8.29
N LEU A 19 3.42 -8.46 7.51
CA LEU A 19 2.44 -8.26 6.44
C LEU A 19 2.46 -9.41 5.42
N ARG A 20 1.27 -9.79 4.96
CA ARG A 20 1.12 -10.73 3.84
C ARG A 20 1.81 -10.14 2.60
N ARG A 21 2.55 -11.00 1.88
CA ARG A 21 3.21 -10.67 0.62
C ARG A 21 2.44 -11.32 -0.52
N ILE A 22 1.99 -10.53 -1.50
CA ILE A 22 1.39 -11.06 -2.71
C ILE A 22 2.53 -11.54 -3.63
N PRO A 23 2.57 -12.82 -4.04
CA PRO A 23 3.59 -13.31 -4.95
C PRO A 23 3.53 -12.61 -6.31
N LEU A 24 4.69 -12.38 -6.93
CA LEU A 24 4.79 -11.73 -8.24
C LEU A 24 3.90 -12.40 -9.32
N ALA A 25 3.75 -13.71 -9.27
CA ALA A 25 2.88 -14.45 -10.20
C ALA A 25 1.40 -14.04 -10.07
N GLU A 26 0.91 -13.88 -8.83
CA GLU A 26 -0.47 -13.44 -8.55
C GLU A 26 -0.67 -11.99 -8.99
N VAL A 27 0.30 -11.11 -8.70
CA VAL A 27 0.24 -9.70 -9.14
C VAL A 27 0.23 -9.60 -10.67
N LYS A 28 1.15 -10.31 -11.35
CA LYS A 28 1.22 -10.35 -12.83
C LYS A 28 -0.12 -10.81 -13.43
N GLN A 29 -0.69 -11.88 -12.89
CA GLN A 29 -1.96 -12.40 -13.35
C GLN A 29 -3.08 -11.36 -13.18
N SER A 30 -3.14 -10.68 -12.02
CA SER A 30 -4.13 -9.64 -11.77
C SER A 30 -3.99 -8.45 -12.73
N VAL A 31 -2.76 -8.05 -13.07
CA VAL A 31 -2.51 -6.97 -14.04
C VAL A 31 -2.98 -7.39 -15.43
N ILE A 32 -2.60 -8.59 -15.90
CA ILE A 32 -3.04 -9.12 -17.21
C ILE A 32 -4.58 -9.18 -17.29
N GLN A 33 -5.24 -9.67 -16.23
CA GLN A 33 -6.70 -9.71 -16.17
C GLN A 33 -7.34 -8.32 -16.23
N SER A 34 -6.73 -7.31 -15.60
CA SER A 34 -7.22 -5.93 -15.70
C SER A 34 -7.09 -5.35 -17.10
N MET A 35 -6.01 -5.69 -17.81
CA MET A 35 -5.72 -5.23 -19.17
C MET A 35 -6.58 -5.90 -20.25
N THR A 36 -7.23 -7.02 -19.92
CA THR A 36 -8.06 -7.83 -20.83
C THR A 36 -9.53 -7.87 -20.42
N ARG A 37 -9.94 -7.01 -19.48
CA ARG A 37 -11.31 -6.99 -18.94
C ARG A 37 -12.36 -6.62 -19.99
N ASP A 38 -12.01 -5.73 -20.91
CA ASP A 38 -12.91 -5.22 -21.94
C ASP A 38 -12.42 -5.73 -23.31
N PRO A 39 -13.20 -6.55 -24.03
CA PRO A 39 -12.79 -7.13 -25.31
C PRO A 39 -12.65 -6.08 -26.42
N ASP A 40 -13.26 -4.89 -26.26
CA ASP A 40 -13.21 -3.81 -27.24
C ASP A 40 -12.05 -2.84 -26.96
N ILE A 41 -11.35 -2.99 -25.82
CA ILE A 41 -10.24 -2.12 -25.41
C ILE A 41 -8.96 -2.95 -25.25
N GLU A 42 -7.97 -2.67 -26.10
CA GLU A 42 -6.63 -3.24 -25.97
C GLU A 42 -5.71 -2.31 -25.15
N VAL A 43 -5.40 -2.69 -23.91
CA VAL A 43 -4.38 -1.99 -23.12
C VAL A 43 -3.00 -2.49 -23.54
N GLN A 44 -2.25 -1.69 -24.30
CA GLN A 44 -0.91 -2.07 -24.77
C GLN A 44 0.18 -2.01 -23.69
N ARG A 45 0.08 -1.01 -22.80
CA ARG A 45 1.09 -0.76 -21.77
C ARG A 45 0.47 -0.11 -20.54
N GLN A 46 0.87 -0.58 -19.38
CA GLN A 46 0.65 0.08 -18.10
C GLN A 46 2.01 0.42 -17.49
N THR A 47 2.17 1.67 -17.03
CA THR A 47 3.39 2.13 -16.35
C THR A 47 3.01 2.52 -14.93
N LEU A 48 3.81 2.08 -13.96
CA LEU A 48 3.65 2.40 -12.54
C LEU A 48 4.89 3.13 -12.04
N SER A 49 4.73 4.01 -11.06
CA SER A 49 5.83 4.75 -10.47
C SER A 49 6.55 3.91 -9.42
N LEU A 50 7.88 4.01 -9.36
CA LEU A 50 8.68 3.50 -8.23
C LEU A 50 8.89 4.57 -7.15
N ARG A 51 8.36 5.77 -7.37
CA ARG A 51 8.31 6.86 -6.40
C ARG A 51 6.95 6.82 -5.71
N CYS A 52 7.00 6.73 -4.38
CA CYS A 52 5.83 6.71 -3.51
C CYS A 52 5.03 8.01 -3.68
N PRO A 53 3.72 7.93 -3.95
CA PRO A 53 2.88 9.13 -4.07
C PRO A 53 2.69 9.86 -2.73
N LEU A 54 2.92 9.19 -1.59
CA LEU A 54 2.75 9.78 -0.25
C LEU A 54 4.01 10.46 0.26
N SER A 55 5.16 9.79 0.20
CA SER A 55 6.44 10.31 0.70
C SER A 55 7.23 11.09 -0.35
N GLN A 56 6.88 10.97 -1.63
CA GLN A 56 7.63 11.53 -2.77
C GLN A 56 9.07 10.98 -2.91
N THR A 57 9.39 9.88 -2.22
CA THR A 57 10.68 9.17 -2.27
C THR A 57 10.57 7.83 -2.99
N ARG A 58 11.69 7.17 -3.28
CA ARG A 58 11.67 5.80 -3.83
C ARG A 58 11.04 4.83 -2.82
N ILE A 59 10.11 4.01 -3.30
CA ILE A 59 9.45 2.97 -2.50
C ILE A 59 10.49 1.91 -2.10
N LYS A 60 10.57 1.60 -0.80
CA LYS A 60 11.37 0.50 -0.27
C LYS A 60 10.51 -0.74 -0.03
N ASP A 61 9.36 -0.54 0.61
CA ASP A 61 8.40 -1.59 0.92
C ASP A 61 7.09 -1.30 0.18
N PRO A 62 6.92 -1.80 -1.06
CA PRO A 62 5.74 -1.52 -1.87
C PRO A 62 4.51 -2.16 -1.25
N CYS A 63 3.54 -1.33 -0.85
CA CYS A 63 2.31 -1.82 -0.28
C CYS A 63 1.09 -1.12 -0.87
N ARG A 64 -0.02 -1.84 -0.79
CA ARG A 64 -1.38 -1.34 -1.02
C ARG A 64 -2.35 -2.18 -0.20
N PHE A 65 -3.64 -1.87 -0.30
CA PHE A 65 -4.68 -2.68 0.33
C PHE A 65 -5.25 -3.69 -0.66
N LEU A 66 -5.69 -4.86 -0.16
CA LEU A 66 -6.32 -5.88 -0.99
C LEU A 66 -7.60 -5.39 -1.71
N ALA A 67 -8.30 -4.41 -1.13
CA ALA A 67 -9.51 -3.85 -1.71
C ALA A 67 -9.26 -2.74 -2.74
N CYS A 68 -7.99 -2.34 -2.97
CA CYS A 68 -7.62 -1.33 -3.94
C CYS A 68 -7.95 -1.79 -5.38
N ASP A 69 -8.47 -0.88 -6.20
CA ASP A 69 -8.68 -1.06 -7.64
C ASP A 69 -7.54 -0.50 -8.51
N HIS A 70 -6.45 -0.04 -7.88
CA HIS A 70 -5.22 0.36 -8.52
C HIS A 70 -4.07 -0.60 -8.20
N PHE A 71 -3.04 -0.56 -9.05
CA PHE A 71 -1.76 -1.25 -8.85
C PHE A 71 -0.64 -0.32 -8.35
N GLU A 72 -0.89 1.00 -8.31
CA GLU A 72 0.08 1.95 -7.76
C GLU A 72 0.33 1.66 -6.28
N CYS A 73 1.60 1.61 -5.87
CA CYS A 73 2.00 1.28 -4.51
C CYS A 73 2.42 2.54 -3.75
N PHE A 74 2.32 2.48 -2.42
CA PHE A 74 2.93 3.44 -1.51
C PHE A 74 3.91 2.73 -0.58
N ASP A 75 4.77 3.52 0.08
CA ASP A 75 5.78 2.99 1.00
C ASP A 75 5.14 2.65 2.36
N ALA A 76 5.30 1.39 2.78
CA ALA A 76 4.68 0.87 4.00
C ALA A 76 5.15 1.61 5.25
N THR A 77 6.44 1.97 5.32
CA THR A 77 7.00 2.68 6.47
C THR A 77 6.32 4.04 6.62
N PHE A 78 6.23 4.80 5.51
CA PHE A 78 5.58 6.11 5.53
C PHE A 78 4.10 6.02 5.90
N PHE A 79 3.37 5.04 5.34
CA PHE A 79 1.95 4.87 5.63
C PHE A 79 1.70 4.51 7.10
N LEU A 80 2.47 3.59 7.67
CA LEU A 80 2.32 3.17 9.06
C LEU A 80 2.67 4.31 10.03
N LEU A 81 3.72 5.10 9.74
CA LEU A 81 4.03 6.31 10.49
C LEU A 81 2.88 7.33 10.43
N PHE A 82 2.34 7.59 9.24
CA PHE A 82 1.26 8.55 9.06
C PHE A 82 -0.04 8.13 9.77
N THR A 83 -0.39 6.85 9.68
CA THR A 83 -1.63 6.33 10.28
C THR A 83 -1.54 6.02 11.77
N GLN A 84 -0.34 5.93 12.35
CA GLN A 84 -0.20 5.91 13.81
C GLN A 84 -0.68 7.21 14.46
N SER A 85 -0.38 8.37 13.84
CA SER A 85 -0.86 9.67 14.30
C SER A 85 -2.40 9.75 14.35
N THR A 86 -3.08 9.05 13.45
CA THR A 86 -4.55 9.09 13.37
C THR A 86 -5.25 8.09 14.31
N GLN A 87 -4.57 7.01 14.72
CA GLN A 87 -5.11 6.02 15.66
C GLN A 87 -5.18 6.51 17.10
N ALA A 88 -4.28 7.39 17.53
CA ALA A 88 -4.37 8.02 18.85
C ALA A 88 -5.58 8.95 18.98
N GLN A 89 -6.05 9.53 17.86
CA GLN A 89 -6.98 10.67 17.88
C GLN A 89 -8.44 10.32 17.54
N SER A 90 -8.75 9.17 16.91
CA SER A 90 -10.10 8.96 16.38
C SER A 90 -10.64 7.52 16.47
N ARG A 91 -11.84 7.39 17.04
CA ARG A 91 -12.69 6.19 17.00
C ARG A 91 -13.29 5.93 15.59
N THR A 92 -12.55 6.21 14.52
CA THR A 92 -13.05 6.02 13.14
C THR A 92 -12.72 4.59 12.68
N PRO A 93 -13.73 3.74 12.45
CA PRO A 93 -13.53 2.31 12.24
C PRO A 93 -12.96 1.93 10.87
N ASN A 94 -13.02 2.83 9.87
CA ASN A 94 -12.64 2.53 8.48
C ASN A 94 -11.55 3.49 8.01
N LEU A 95 -10.40 2.96 7.58
CA LEU A 95 -9.37 3.71 6.89
C LEU A 95 -9.83 3.98 5.45
N ARG A 96 -9.28 5.01 4.80
CA ARG A 96 -9.42 5.21 3.36
C ARG A 96 -8.06 5.15 2.69
N CYS A 97 -7.99 4.47 1.55
CA CYS A 97 -6.79 4.48 0.72
C CYS A 97 -6.56 5.89 0.17
N LEU A 98 -5.35 6.43 0.31
CA LEU A 98 -5.01 7.78 -0.16
C LEU A 98 -4.79 7.88 -1.68
N ILE A 99 -4.89 6.76 -2.40
CA ILE A 99 -4.74 6.71 -3.87
C ILE A 99 -6.10 6.57 -4.56
N CYS A 100 -6.96 5.67 -4.08
CA CYS A 100 -8.28 5.40 -4.71
C CYS A 100 -9.48 5.70 -3.82
N GLU A 101 -9.27 6.22 -2.60
CA GLU A 101 -10.33 6.64 -1.66
C GLU A 101 -11.27 5.53 -1.16
N ARG A 102 -11.03 4.28 -1.55
CA ARG A 102 -11.76 3.11 -1.07
C ARG A 102 -11.63 2.96 0.44
N GLU A 103 -12.72 2.54 1.07
CA GLU A 103 -12.71 2.12 2.46
C GLU A 103 -11.93 0.80 2.59
N VAL A 104 -10.99 0.79 3.53
CA VAL A 104 -10.03 -0.29 3.72
C VAL A 104 -9.85 -0.54 5.21
N SER A 105 -9.42 -1.76 5.55
CA SER A 105 -9.03 -2.12 6.90
C SER A 105 -7.50 -2.22 7.01
N ARG A 106 -6.95 -2.00 8.20
CA ARG A 106 -5.49 -2.08 8.41
C ARG A 106 -4.98 -3.49 8.10
N GLU A 107 -5.77 -4.50 8.42
CA GLU A 107 -5.46 -5.93 8.21
C GLU A 107 -5.42 -6.30 6.73
N SER A 108 -6.02 -5.48 5.86
CA SER A 108 -5.98 -5.66 4.41
C SER A 108 -4.72 -5.09 3.76
N LEU A 109 -3.82 -4.47 4.54
CA LEU A 109 -2.54 -3.96 4.05
C LEU A 109 -1.62 -5.13 3.70
N VAL A 110 -1.06 -5.10 2.51
CA VAL A 110 -0.21 -6.17 1.98
C VAL A 110 0.99 -5.58 1.26
N ILE A 111 2.09 -6.33 1.25
CA ILE A 111 3.24 -6.03 0.40
C ILE A 111 2.93 -6.55 -1.01
N ASP A 112 2.88 -5.64 -1.96
CA ASP A 112 2.60 -5.93 -3.36
C ASP A 112 3.92 -5.97 -4.12
N MET A 113 4.39 -7.18 -4.41
CA MET A 113 5.70 -7.43 -5.00
C MET A 113 5.74 -7.11 -6.50
N HIS A 114 5.16 -5.97 -6.90
CA HIS A 114 5.35 -5.42 -8.22
C HIS A 114 6.78 -4.87 -8.32
N VAL A 115 7.71 -5.75 -8.68
CA VAL A 115 9.11 -5.43 -9.02
C VAL A 115 10.02 -5.13 -7.81
N LEU A 116 10.67 -6.18 -7.31
CA LEU A 116 12.05 -6.15 -6.81
C LEU A 116 12.81 -7.35 -7.38
#